data_AF-A0A4Y1WT19-F1
#
_entry.id   AF-A0A4Y1WT19-F1
#
_cell.length_a   1.000
_cell.length_b   1.000
_cell.length_c   1.000
_cell.angle_alpha   90.00
_cell.angle_beta   90.00
_cell.angle_gamma   90.00
#
_symmetry.space_group_name_H-M   'P 1'
#
loop_
_entity.id
_entity.type
_entity.pdbx_description
1 polymer ?
#
loop_
_entity_poly.entity_id
_entity_poly.type
_entity_poly.pdbx_seq_one_letter_code
_entity_poly.pdbx_strand_id
1 'polypeptide(L)'
;MQPTTMNHDVFISYSSRNKPTALAICHVLEEHGVRCWMAPRDIPPGADYGDVIDEAIVACRLFVLVFSEPASLSQWVKGELNLAFTEKKIIIPYRIDETPLKGAMRLILNQTHWVDAYPDAESKFGELVEAAERFLGRPAVGAFRTEPVVPPSAPTPAPARRYKVGDYYNVDGKRGVVFEVDTTGEHGKIVSLTEKGLYWSTDEEYDRAIVTGAIHRAEGLWNQRIIERIDGWREKYPAFAWCAAQGDGWYLPAIEEVKILLLNKTVHDVVNRTLERVGGVALSAGGTEAWYWSSTEVDEYCAVDVILACGEECCEPKAADPSVRAVSAF
;
A
#
# COMPACT_ATOMS: atom_id res chain seq x y z
N MET A 1 -40.44 4.65 -18.55
CA MET A 1 -39.07 4.81 -18.06
C MET A 1 -39.14 5.18 -16.59
N GLN A 2 -38.89 4.22 -15.70
CA GLN A 2 -38.61 4.55 -14.30
C GLN A 2 -37.22 5.19 -14.25
N PRO A 3 -37.00 6.21 -13.41
CA PRO A 3 -35.66 6.75 -13.21
C PRO A 3 -34.80 5.62 -12.60
N THR A 4 -33.72 5.25 -13.27
CA THR A 4 -32.69 4.40 -12.66
C THR A 4 -32.21 5.12 -11.42
N THR A 5 -32.43 4.51 -10.26
CA THR A 5 -31.96 5.06 -8.99
C THR A 5 -30.44 5.10 -9.02
N MET A 6 -29.88 6.29 -9.21
CA MET A 6 -28.44 6.56 -9.15
C MET A 6 -27.91 6.09 -7.80
N ASN A 7 -27.33 4.89 -7.72
CA ASN A 7 -26.93 4.30 -6.45
C ASN A 7 -25.58 4.85 -5.95
N HIS A 8 -24.76 5.37 -6.87
CA HIS A 8 -23.46 5.98 -6.61
C HIS A 8 -23.26 7.27 -7.41
N ASP A 9 -22.34 8.10 -6.95
CA ASP A 9 -21.99 9.39 -7.54
C ASP A 9 -20.67 9.32 -8.33
N VAL A 10 -19.69 8.55 -7.82
CA VAL A 10 -18.33 8.39 -8.36
C VAL A 10 -18.06 6.93 -8.72
N PHE A 11 -17.48 6.68 -9.89
CA PHE A 11 -16.85 5.41 -10.24
C PHE A 11 -15.32 5.53 -10.10
N ILE A 12 -14.67 4.60 -9.41
CA ILE A 12 -13.22 4.59 -9.22
C ILE A 12 -12.61 3.46 -10.06
N SER A 13 -11.90 3.84 -11.12
CA SER A 13 -11.14 2.93 -11.98
C SER A 13 -9.68 2.91 -11.55
N TYR A 14 -9.14 1.71 -11.38
CA TYR A 14 -7.80 1.49 -10.87
C TYR A 14 -7.28 0.12 -11.32
N SER A 15 -5.95 -0.04 -11.37
CA SER A 15 -5.37 -1.39 -11.50
C SER A 15 -5.51 -2.13 -10.17
N SER A 16 -5.74 -3.43 -10.18
CA SER A 16 -5.75 -4.24 -8.94
C SER A 16 -4.47 -4.07 -8.10
N ARG A 17 -3.33 -3.71 -8.72
CA ARG A 17 -2.07 -3.37 -8.04
C ARG A 17 -2.08 -2.05 -7.26
N ASN A 18 -3.09 -1.20 -7.47
CA ASN A 18 -3.28 0.08 -6.79
C ASN A 18 -4.56 0.09 -5.95
N LYS A 19 -5.06 -1.11 -5.57
CA LYS A 19 -6.23 -1.28 -4.70
C LYS A 19 -6.14 -0.49 -3.39
N PRO A 20 -4.99 -0.41 -2.69
CA PRO A 20 -4.89 0.37 -1.46
C PRO A 20 -5.23 1.85 -1.66
N THR A 21 -4.62 2.50 -2.67
CA THR A 21 -4.89 3.90 -2.99
C THR A 21 -6.35 4.10 -3.43
N ALA A 22 -6.90 3.20 -4.23
CA ALA A 22 -8.29 3.27 -4.65
C ALA A 22 -9.27 3.14 -3.48
N LEU A 23 -8.99 2.25 -2.51
CA LEU A 23 -9.78 2.13 -1.28
C LEU A 23 -9.67 3.37 -0.40
N ALA A 24 -8.48 3.96 -0.27
CA ALA A 24 -8.27 5.17 0.51
C ALA A 24 -9.04 6.36 -0.10
N ILE A 25 -8.95 6.54 -1.41
CA ILE A 25 -9.76 7.51 -2.16
C ILE A 25 -11.25 7.26 -1.92
N CYS A 26 -11.68 6.01 -2.04
CA CYS A 26 -13.07 5.63 -1.83
C CYS A 26 -13.56 6.00 -0.43
N HIS A 27 -12.77 5.66 0.59
CA HIS A 27 -13.08 5.95 1.98
C HIS A 27 -13.21 7.46 2.23
N VAL A 28 -12.22 8.25 1.81
CA VAL A 28 -12.23 9.70 2.04
C VAL A 28 -13.40 10.37 1.31
N LEU A 29 -13.71 9.96 0.09
CA LEU A 29 -14.89 10.46 -0.62
C LEU A 29 -16.20 10.09 0.11
N GLU A 30 -16.32 8.85 0.59
CA GLU A 30 -17.50 8.38 1.32
C GLU A 30 -17.67 9.07 2.69
N GLU A 31 -16.58 9.41 3.39
CA GLU A 31 -16.61 10.24 4.61
C GLU A 31 -17.21 11.63 4.35
N HIS A 32 -17.02 12.17 3.14
CA HIS A 32 -17.62 13.43 2.69
C HIS A 32 -19.00 13.22 2.02
N GLY A 33 -19.61 12.05 2.27
CA GLY A 33 -20.95 11.70 1.79
C GLY A 33 -21.02 11.43 0.28
N VAL A 34 -19.90 11.35 -0.44
CA VAL A 34 -19.86 11.03 -1.87
C VAL A 34 -19.92 9.52 -2.04
N ARG A 35 -20.96 9.02 -2.71
CA ARG A 35 -21.16 7.57 -2.86
C ARG A 35 -20.25 7.03 -3.95
N CYS A 36 -19.39 6.09 -3.61
CA CYS A 36 -18.42 5.54 -4.55
C CYS A 36 -18.83 4.14 -5.03
N TRP A 37 -18.36 3.79 -6.21
CA TRP A 37 -18.46 2.45 -6.78
C TRP A 37 -17.07 2.01 -7.25
N MET A 38 -16.66 0.79 -6.89
CA MET A 38 -15.43 0.18 -7.39
C MET A 38 -15.53 -1.34 -7.46
N ALA A 39 -14.94 -1.93 -8.50
CA ALA A 39 -14.77 -3.38 -8.59
C ALA A 39 -13.60 -3.85 -7.69
N PRO A 40 -13.64 -5.06 -7.10
CA PRO A 40 -14.78 -5.98 -7.03
C PRO A 40 -15.73 -5.70 -5.86
N ARG A 41 -15.52 -4.63 -5.08
CA ARG A 41 -16.28 -4.33 -3.85
C ARG A 41 -17.79 -4.30 -4.08
N ASP A 42 -18.21 -3.67 -5.18
CA ASP A 42 -19.61 -3.37 -5.47
C ASP A 42 -20.21 -4.27 -6.57
N ILE A 43 -19.52 -5.37 -6.91
CA ILE A 43 -20.02 -6.38 -7.85
C ILE A 43 -20.79 -7.45 -7.08
N PRO A 44 -22.09 -7.68 -7.37
CA PRO A 44 -22.86 -8.73 -6.71
C PRO A 44 -22.29 -10.14 -6.97
N PRO A 45 -22.30 -11.05 -5.97
CA PRO A 45 -21.90 -12.43 -6.19
C PRO A 45 -22.73 -13.10 -7.29
N GLY A 46 -22.05 -13.70 -8.28
CA GLY A 46 -22.69 -14.40 -9.41
C GLY A 46 -23.16 -13.50 -10.56
N ALA A 47 -22.94 -12.19 -10.49
CA ALA A 47 -23.24 -11.28 -11.60
C ALA A 47 -22.17 -11.36 -12.70
N ASP A 48 -22.55 -11.02 -13.94
CA ASP A 48 -21.59 -10.79 -15.01
C ASP A 48 -20.82 -9.49 -14.74
N TYR A 49 -19.49 -9.58 -14.66
CA TYR A 49 -18.64 -8.44 -14.31
C TYR A 49 -18.71 -7.32 -15.35
N GLY A 50 -18.79 -7.67 -16.64
CA GLY A 50 -18.75 -6.69 -17.73
C GLY A 50 -19.99 -5.79 -17.72
N ASP A 51 -21.17 -6.41 -17.64
CA ASP A 51 -22.45 -5.69 -17.67
C ASP A 51 -22.62 -4.79 -16.44
N VAL A 52 -22.25 -5.28 -15.25
CA VAL A 52 -22.35 -4.49 -14.01
C VAL A 52 -21.38 -3.31 -14.00
N ILE A 53 -20.16 -3.48 -14.52
CA ILE A 53 -19.18 -2.40 -14.63
C ILE A 53 -19.67 -1.34 -15.64
N ASP A 54 -20.20 -1.77 -16.80
CA ASP A 54 -20.75 -0.86 -17.81
C ASP A 54 -21.90 -0.02 -17.24
N GLU A 55 -22.89 -0.67 -16.63
CA GLU A 55 -24.01 0.00 -15.98
C GLU A 55 -23.55 0.97 -14.89
N ALA A 56 -22.54 0.60 -14.10
CA ALA A 56 -21.99 1.46 -13.06
C ALA A 56 -21.27 2.69 -13.63
N ILE A 57 -20.54 2.56 -14.73
CA ILE A 57 -19.89 3.70 -15.41
C ILE A 57 -20.96 4.60 -16.02
N VAL A 58 -21.96 4.03 -16.70
CA VAL A 58 -23.08 4.77 -17.30
C VAL A 58 -23.90 5.50 -16.23
N ALA A 59 -24.05 4.92 -15.03
CA ALA A 59 -24.77 5.54 -13.93
C ALA A 59 -23.97 6.59 -13.16
N CYS A 60 -22.64 6.59 -13.18
CA CYS A 60 -21.87 7.56 -12.38
C CYS A 60 -21.92 8.99 -12.98
N ARG A 61 -21.65 10.00 -12.14
CA ARG A 61 -21.47 11.40 -12.58
C ARG A 61 -20.00 11.72 -12.80
N LEU A 62 -19.16 11.22 -11.91
CA LEU A 62 -17.70 11.40 -11.93
C LEU A 62 -17.00 10.05 -12.09
N PHE A 63 -15.92 10.07 -12.86
CA PHE A 63 -15.03 8.95 -13.06
C PHE A 63 -13.64 9.33 -12.54
N VAL A 64 -13.21 8.71 -11.46
CA VAL A 64 -11.87 8.88 -10.91
C VAL A 64 -10.98 7.77 -11.45
N LEU A 65 -9.89 8.14 -12.11
CA LEU A 65 -8.88 7.21 -12.60
C LEU A 65 -7.65 7.29 -11.71
N VAL A 66 -7.33 6.22 -10.98
CA VAL A 66 -6.04 6.08 -10.30
C VAL A 66 -4.98 5.76 -11.35
N PHE A 67 -4.25 6.78 -11.79
CA PHE A 67 -3.28 6.69 -12.87
C PHE A 67 -1.89 6.32 -12.35
N SER A 68 -1.36 5.23 -12.90
CA SER A 68 -0.10 4.60 -12.54
C SER A 68 0.43 3.76 -13.73
N GLU A 69 1.65 3.21 -13.62
CA GLU A 69 2.20 2.27 -14.61
C GLU A 69 1.29 1.03 -14.73
N PRO A 70 0.91 0.33 -13.62
CA PRO A 70 -0.02 -0.79 -13.70
C PRO A 70 -1.38 -0.44 -14.33
N ALA A 71 -1.92 0.74 -14.04
CA ALA A 71 -3.18 1.20 -14.63
C ALA A 71 -3.02 1.48 -16.12
N SER A 72 -1.90 2.07 -16.53
CA SER A 72 -1.58 2.36 -17.93
C SER A 72 -1.38 1.10 -18.78
N LEU A 73 -1.07 -0.04 -18.17
CA LEU A 73 -0.89 -1.32 -18.86
C LEU A 73 -2.19 -2.15 -18.90
N SER A 74 -3.08 -1.99 -17.93
CA SER A 74 -4.33 -2.76 -17.81
C SER A 74 -5.30 -2.53 -18.96
N GLN A 75 -5.77 -3.62 -19.60
CA GLN A 75 -6.80 -3.56 -20.65
C GLN A 75 -8.18 -3.22 -20.10
N TRP A 76 -8.49 -3.67 -18.87
CA TRP A 76 -9.73 -3.33 -18.19
C TRP A 76 -9.82 -1.83 -17.92
N VAL A 77 -8.79 -1.24 -17.30
CA VAL A 77 -8.73 0.21 -17.03
C VAL A 77 -8.82 1.03 -18.32
N LYS A 78 -8.19 0.58 -19.41
CA LYS A 78 -8.31 1.22 -20.73
C LYS A 78 -9.73 1.15 -21.28
N GLY A 79 -10.39 0.00 -21.15
CA GLY A 79 -11.77 -0.19 -21.59
C GLY A 79 -12.74 0.69 -20.81
N GLU A 80 -12.65 0.68 -19.48
CA GLU A 80 -13.44 1.52 -18.57
C GLU A 80 -13.24 3.02 -18.87
N LEU A 81 -12.00 3.46 -19.04
CA LEU A 81 -11.70 4.85 -19.39
C LEU A 81 -12.29 5.25 -20.76
N ASN A 82 -12.21 4.36 -21.75
CA ASN A 82 -12.79 4.62 -23.07
C ASN A 82 -14.32 4.71 -23.02
N LEU A 83 -14.97 3.86 -22.23
CA LEU A 83 -16.40 3.91 -21.99
C LEU A 83 -16.79 5.21 -21.29
N ALA A 84 -16.12 5.57 -20.18
CA ALA A 84 -16.36 6.81 -19.46
C ALA A 84 -16.19 8.05 -20.34
N PHE A 85 -15.18 8.03 -21.22
CA PHE A 85 -14.98 9.09 -22.20
C PHE A 85 -16.12 9.17 -23.23
N THR A 86 -16.55 8.03 -23.76
CA THR A 86 -17.65 7.93 -24.74
C THR A 86 -18.98 8.41 -24.15
N GLU A 87 -19.23 8.05 -22.89
CA GLU A 87 -20.38 8.47 -22.09
C GLU A 87 -20.25 9.90 -21.53
N LYS A 88 -19.21 10.64 -21.94
CA LYS A 88 -18.95 12.04 -21.58
C LYS A 88 -18.94 12.30 -20.07
N LYS A 89 -18.41 11.35 -19.30
CA LYS A 89 -18.23 11.49 -17.86
C LYS A 89 -17.21 12.55 -17.54
N ILE A 90 -17.33 13.15 -16.35
CA ILE A 90 -16.29 14.02 -15.81
C ILE A 90 -15.17 13.13 -15.32
N ILE A 91 -14.04 13.12 -16.03
CA ILE A 91 -12.89 12.27 -15.72
C ILE A 91 -11.88 13.08 -14.89
N ILE A 92 -11.56 12.58 -13.69
CA ILE A 92 -10.51 13.11 -12.81
C ILE A 92 -9.36 12.10 -12.75
N PRO A 93 -8.23 12.36 -13.43
CA PRO A 93 -7.02 11.56 -13.28
C PRO A 93 -6.34 11.89 -11.96
N TYR A 94 -6.09 10.86 -11.16
CA TYR A 94 -5.37 10.92 -9.89
C TYR A 94 -4.04 10.19 -10.04
N ARG A 95 -2.96 10.92 -10.27
CA ARG A 95 -1.64 10.36 -10.62
C ARG A 95 -0.86 10.01 -9.38
N ILE A 96 -0.42 8.76 -9.28
CA ILE A 96 0.23 8.22 -8.06
C ILE A 96 1.65 7.70 -8.29
N ASP A 97 2.18 7.82 -9.51
CA ASP A 97 3.57 7.53 -9.83
C ASP A 97 4.11 8.42 -10.97
N GLU A 98 5.40 8.25 -11.29
CA GLU A 98 6.06 9.04 -12.34
C GLU A 98 5.69 8.64 -13.77
N THR A 99 4.75 7.72 -13.96
CA THR A 99 4.44 7.15 -15.28
C THR A 99 4.11 8.24 -16.29
N PRO A 100 4.80 8.27 -17.44
CA PRO A 100 4.50 9.23 -18.48
C PRO A 100 3.21 8.86 -19.21
N LEU A 101 2.35 9.86 -19.43
CA LEU A 101 1.14 9.70 -20.22
C LEU A 101 1.46 9.42 -21.71
N LYS A 102 1.12 8.22 -22.19
CA LYS A 102 1.43 7.74 -23.54
C LYS A 102 0.22 7.07 -24.20
N GLY A 103 0.28 6.90 -25.52
CA GLY A 103 -0.68 6.10 -26.29
C GLY A 103 -2.13 6.62 -26.24
N ALA A 104 -3.09 5.70 -26.26
CA ALA A 104 -4.53 6.01 -26.31
C ALA A 104 -5.01 6.82 -25.09
N MET A 105 -4.48 6.55 -23.89
CA MET A 105 -4.83 7.30 -22.68
C MET A 105 -4.40 8.77 -22.79
N ARG A 106 -3.32 9.08 -23.52
CA ARG A 106 -2.93 10.47 -23.80
C ARG A 106 -4.00 11.22 -24.59
N LEU A 107 -4.68 10.57 -25.54
CA LEU A 107 -5.71 11.23 -26.35
C LEU A 107 -6.91 11.65 -25.49
N ILE A 108 -7.25 10.84 -24.48
CA ILE A 108 -8.38 11.07 -23.58
C ILE A 108 -8.02 12.06 -22.46
N LEU A 109 -6.85 11.90 -21.83
CA LEU A 109 -6.49 12.58 -20.59
C LEU A 109 -5.67 13.88 -20.78
N ASN A 110 -5.24 14.22 -22.00
CA ASN A 110 -4.42 15.42 -22.25
C ASN A 110 -5.19 16.74 -22.18
N GLN A 111 -6.53 16.69 -22.06
CA GLN A 111 -7.39 17.88 -21.95
C GLN A 111 -8.08 17.98 -20.57
N THR A 112 -7.77 17.09 -19.63
CA THR A 112 -8.37 17.07 -18.29
C THR A 112 -7.45 17.71 -17.26
N HIS A 113 -8.02 18.22 -16.16
CA HIS A 113 -7.25 18.68 -14.99
C HIS A 113 -6.87 17.46 -14.15
N TRP A 114 -5.59 17.35 -13.78
CA TRP A 114 -5.06 16.23 -13.02
C TRP A 114 -4.94 16.61 -11.55
N VAL A 115 -5.15 15.64 -10.67
CA VAL A 115 -4.62 15.71 -9.30
C VAL A 115 -3.28 14.98 -9.34
N ASP A 116 -2.18 15.75 -9.27
CA ASP A 116 -0.83 15.19 -9.22
C ASP A 116 -0.51 14.82 -7.77
N ALA A 117 -0.71 13.54 -7.46
CA ALA A 117 -0.63 12.96 -6.13
C ALA A 117 0.62 12.10 -5.93
N TYR A 118 1.62 12.23 -6.81
CA TYR A 118 2.94 11.67 -6.61
C TYR A 118 3.88 12.73 -6.02
N PRO A 119 4.76 12.39 -5.05
CA PRO A 119 4.99 11.05 -4.49
C PRO A 119 4.03 10.66 -3.36
N ASP A 120 3.36 11.62 -2.74
CA ASP A 120 2.49 11.38 -1.60
C ASP A 120 1.01 11.47 -1.98
N ALA A 121 0.43 10.30 -2.25
CA ALA A 121 -0.95 10.18 -2.67
C ALA A 121 -1.93 10.65 -1.59
N GLU A 122 -1.60 10.54 -0.31
CA GLU A 122 -2.55 10.85 0.76
C GLU A 122 -2.69 12.37 0.98
N SER A 123 -1.59 13.11 0.81
CA SER A 123 -1.60 14.58 0.91
C SER A 123 -2.57 15.28 -0.04
N LYS A 124 -2.98 14.60 -1.11
CA LYS A 124 -3.84 15.14 -2.17
C LYS A 124 -5.29 14.69 -2.11
N PHE A 125 -5.69 13.92 -1.09
CA PHE A 125 -7.09 13.51 -0.94
C PHE A 125 -8.03 14.71 -0.79
N GLY A 126 -7.62 15.77 -0.09
CA GLY A 126 -8.42 16.99 0.04
C GLY A 126 -8.72 17.65 -1.31
N GLU A 127 -7.73 17.72 -2.20
CA GLU A 127 -7.89 18.27 -3.56
C GLU A 127 -8.88 17.44 -4.40
N LEU A 128 -8.86 16.11 -4.24
CA LEU A 128 -9.81 15.22 -4.89
C LEU A 128 -11.24 15.38 -4.35
N VAL A 129 -11.39 15.53 -3.03
CA VAL A 129 -12.70 15.78 -2.39
C VAL A 129 -13.28 17.11 -2.88
N GLU A 130 -12.49 18.19 -2.85
CA GLU A 130 -12.92 19.50 -3.34
C GLU A 130 -13.37 19.46 -4.80
N ALA A 131 -12.60 18.75 -5.65
CA ALA A 131 -12.97 18.56 -7.04
C ALA A 131 -14.29 17.77 -7.16
N ALA A 132 -14.47 16.70 -6.38
CA ALA A 132 -15.66 15.88 -6.40
C ALA A 132 -16.91 16.65 -5.95
N GLU A 133 -16.84 17.38 -4.83
CA GLU A 133 -17.95 18.19 -4.32
C GLU A 133 -18.37 19.27 -5.32
N ARG A 134 -17.38 19.94 -5.94
CA ARG A 134 -17.62 20.99 -6.94
C ARG A 134 -18.40 20.46 -8.14
N PHE A 135 -18.01 19.32 -8.70
CA PHE A 135 -18.70 18.75 -9.86
C PHE A 135 -20.04 18.08 -9.50
N LEU A 136 -20.19 17.61 -8.26
CA LEU A 136 -21.45 17.06 -7.77
C LEU A 136 -22.48 18.15 -7.42
N GLY A 137 -22.06 19.42 -7.34
CA GLY A 137 -22.93 20.56 -7.08
C GLY A 137 -23.39 20.64 -5.62
N ARG A 138 -22.59 20.10 -4.69
CA ARG A 138 -22.87 20.13 -3.26
C ARG A 138 -22.21 21.38 -2.66
N PRO A 139 -22.89 22.13 -1.77
CA PRO A 139 -22.22 23.16 -1.01
C PRO A 139 -21.13 22.50 -0.18
N ALA A 140 -19.89 22.99 -0.24
CA ALA A 140 -18.80 22.53 0.61
C ALA A 140 -19.24 22.65 2.07
N VAL A 141 -19.62 21.53 2.69
CA VAL A 141 -20.01 21.49 4.09
C VAL A 141 -18.72 21.36 4.88
N GLY A 142 -18.35 22.44 5.56
CA GLY A 142 -17.23 22.44 6.49
C GLY A 142 -15.90 22.86 5.87
N ALA A 143 -15.85 24.06 5.29
CA ALA A 143 -14.59 24.78 5.22
C ALA A 143 -14.00 24.86 6.63
N PHE A 144 -12.88 24.17 6.87
CA PHE A 144 -11.99 24.52 7.97
C PHE A 144 -11.57 25.97 7.74
N ARG A 145 -12.21 26.90 8.45
CA ARG A 145 -11.69 28.26 8.62
C ARG A 145 -10.42 28.14 9.45
N THR A 146 -9.29 28.05 8.79
CA THR A 146 -8.03 28.51 9.37
C THR A 146 -8.01 30.02 9.22
N GLU A 147 -8.37 30.74 10.30
CA GLU A 147 -7.85 32.10 10.44
C GLU A 147 -6.31 32.01 10.49
N PRO A 148 -5.58 32.98 9.92
CA PRO A 148 -4.12 33.00 10.01
C PRO A 148 -3.72 33.30 11.46
N VAL A 149 -3.59 32.26 12.28
CA VAL A 149 -2.84 32.34 13.53
C VAL A 149 -1.37 32.48 13.12
N VAL A 150 -0.82 33.68 13.24
CA VAL A 150 0.63 33.87 13.31
C VAL A 150 1.09 33.05 14.52
N PRO A 151 1.86 31.96 14.35
CA PRO A 151 2.36 31.21 15.49
C PRO A 151 3.29 32.15 16.28
N PRO A 152 3.22 32.18 17.62
CA PRO A 152 4.34 32.72 18.39
C PRO A 152 5.56 31.91 17.95
N SER A 153 6.63 32.60 17.52
CA SER A 153 7.82 32.02 16.91
C SER A 153 8.23 30.72 17.61
N ALA A 154 7.78 29.60 17.06
CA ALA A 154 8.28 28.29 17.42
C ALA A 154 9.73 28.26 16.94
N PRO A 155 10.65 27.66 17.73
CA PRO A 155 12.04 27.54 17.30
C PRO A 155 12.05 26.87 15.94
N THR A 156 12.79 27.47 15.00
CA THR A 156 13.05 26.92 13.67
C THR A 156 13.17 25.39 13.75
N PRO A 157 12.36 24.61 13.02
CA PRO A 157 12.53 23.16 12.99
C PRO A 157 13.99 22.88 12.67
N ALA A 158 14.64 22.06 13.50
CA ALA A 158 15.96 21.55 13.16
C ALA A 158 15.87 20.96 11.74
N PRO A 159 16.89 21.16 10.88
CA PRO A 159 16.84 20.68 9.52
C PRO A 159 16.45 19.19 9.50
N ALA A 160 15.49 18.83 8.65
CA ALA A 160 15.04 17.46 8.49
C ALA A 160 16.25 16.55 8.27
N ARG A 161 16.39 15.51 9.09
CA ARG A 161 17.49 14.56 8.93
C ARG A 161 17.25 13.79 7.64
N ARG A 162 18.21 13.88 6.72
CA ARG A 162 18.19 13.12 5.47
C ARG A 162 19.03 11.87 5.61
N TYR A 163 18.46 10.76 5.21
CA TYR A 163 19.03 9.43 5.29
C TYR A 163 19.40 8.91 3.89
N LYS A 164 20.30 7.95 3.88
CA LYS A 164 20.66 7.12 2.73
C LYS A 164 20.55 5.66 3.12
N VAL A 165 20.37 4.79 2.14
CA VAL A 165 20.48 3.34 2.34
C VAL A 165 21.81 3.02 3.05
N GLY A 166 21.73 2.28 4.15
CA GLY A 166 22.84 1.95 5.04
C GLY A 166 23.00 2.84 6.25
N ASP A 167 22.30 3.96 6.32
CA ASP A 167 22.39 4.81 7.50
C ASP A 167 21.77 4.13 8.71
N TYR A 168 22.35 4.41 9.88
CA TYR A 168 21.76 3.98 11.14
C TYR A 168 20.67 4.98 11.55
N TYR A 169 19.44 4.50 11.59
CA TYR A 169 18.29 5.25 12.05
C TYR A 169 18.14 5.09 13.57
N ASN A 170 18.04 6.21 14.28
CA ASN A 170 17.81 6.27 15.71
C ASN A 170 17.09 7.57 16.06
N VAL A 171 15.77 7.51 16.04
CA VAL A 171 14.87 8.64 16.34
C VAL A 171 13.78 8.10 17.26
N ASP A 172 13.53 8.80 18.37
CA ASP A 172 12.46 8.47 19.33
C ASP A 172 12.43 7.01 19.81
N GLY A 173 13.62 6.42 19.98
CA GLY A 173 13.78 5.03 20.43
C GLY A 173 13.61 3.97 19.34
N LYS A 174 13.14 4.36 18.15
CA LYS A 174 13.04 3.51 16.97
C LYS A 174 14.42 3.40 16.31
N ARG A 175 14.98 2.18 16.34
CA ARG A 175 16.35 1.90 15.92
C ARG A 175 16.39 0.85 14.84
N GLY A 176 17.12 1.14 13.76
CA GLY A 176 17.26 0.22 12.64
C GLY A 176 18.24 0.72 11.60
N VAL A 177 18.37 -0.02 10.51
CA VAL A 177 19.25 0.35 9.39
C VAL A 177 18.39 0.65 8.17
N VAL A 178 18.59 1.79 7.55
CA VAL A 178 17.83 2.22 6.37
C VAL A 178 18.15 1.29 5.21
N PHE A 179 17.13 0.67 4.61
CA PHE A 179 17.28 -0.22 3.44
C PHE A 179 16.54 0.29 2.19
N GLU A 180 15.59 1.22 2.38
CA GLU A 180 14.87 1.91 1.33
C GLU A 180 14.73 3.38 1.74
N VAL A 181 14.84 4.31 0.79
CA VAL A 181 14.68 5.74 1.05
C VAL A 181 14.19 6.42 -0.23
N ASP A 182 13.36 7.45 -0.08
CA ASP A 182 12.90 8.29 -1.17
C ASP A 182 14.00 9.22 -1.70
N THR A 183 13.66 10.03 -2.71
CA THR A 183 14.62 10.96 -3.33
C THR A 183 15.01 12.12 -2.42
N THR A 184 14.19 12.44 -1.41
CA THR A 184 14.44 13.53 -0.46
C THR A 184 15.40 13.10 0.64
N GLY A 185 15.43 11.79 0.96
CA GLY A 185 16.12 11.24 2.10
C GLY A 185 15.31 11.35 3.40
N GLU A 186 14.12 11.95 3.36
CA GLU A 186 13.34 12.29 4.56
C GLU A 186 12.38 11.15 4.95
N HIS A 187 12.04 10.29 3.98
CA HIS A 187 11.18 9.13 4.21
C HIS A 187 11.81 7.84 3.68
N GLY A 188 11.57 6.74 4.37
CA GLY A 188 12.10 5.46 3.95
C GLY A 188 11.68 4.32 4.84
N LYS A 189 12.41 3.21 4.74
CA LYS A 189 12.20 2.03 5.59
C LYS A 189 13.49 1.58 6.23
N ILE A 190 13.36 1.12 7.48
CA ILE A 190 14.43 0.57 8.29
C ILE A 190 14.17 -0.90 8.58
N VAL A 191 15.24 -1.67 8.67
CA VAL A 191 15.22 -3.05 9.18
C VAL A 191 15.63 -3.07 10.66
N SER A 192 15.02 -3.96 11.44
CA SER A 192 15.34 -4.16 12.86
C SER A 192 16.80 -4.55 13.05
N LEU A 193 17.34 -4.33 14.25
CA LEU A 193 18.70 -4.75 14.62
C LEU A 193 18.79 -6.22 15.05
N THR A 194 17.64 -6.82 15.37
CA THR A 194 17.51 -8.20 15.84
C THR A 194 16.62 -9.01 14.90
N GLU A 195 16.73 -10.33 15.00
CA GLU A 195 15.87 -11.32 14.35
C GLU A 195 15.47 -12.41 15.33
N LYS A 196 14.48 -13.22 14.94
CA LYS A 196 14.03 -14.37 15.71
C LYS A 196 13.38 -15.40 14.80
N GLY A 197 13.69 -16.69 14.97
CA GLY A 197 12.93 -17.77 14.33
C GLY A 197 11.56 -17.90 15.00
N LEU A 198 10.50 -17.81 14.22
CA LEU A 198 9.11 -17.82 14.70
C LEU A 198 8.18 -18.41 13.64
N TYR A 199 7.10 -19.03 14.11
CA TYR A 199 6.01 -19.45 13.25
C TYR A 199 5.26 -18.27 12.66
N TRP A 200 4.84 -18.40 11.40
CA TRP A 200 3.99 -17.43 10.72
C TRP A 200 2.57 -17.46 11.35
N SER A 201 2.03 -18.67 11.56
CA SER A 201 0.84 -18.95 12.39
C SER A 201 1.10 -20.12 13.33
N THR A 202 0.32 -20.24 14.40
CA THR A 202 0.37 -21.42 15.27
C THR A 202 -0.11 -22.69 14.54
N ASP A 203 0.30 -23.86 15.04
CA ASP A 203 -0.19 -25.16 14.58
C ASP A 203 -1.72 -25.24 14.61
N GLU A 204 -2.36 -24.66 15.63
CA GLU A 204 -3.82 -24.67 15.76
C GLU A 204 -4.52 -23.91 14.61
N GLU A 205 -3.99 -22.75 14.19
CA GLU A 205 -4.57 -21.99 13.07
C GLU A 205 -4.22 -22.66 11.72
N TYR A 206 -3.04 -23.28 11.63
CA TYR A 206 -2.63 -24.08 10.47
C TYR A 206 -3.54 -25.30 10.26
N ASP A 207 -3.80 -26.08 11.30
CA ASP A 207 -4.67 -27.27 11.26
C ASP A 207 -6.13 -26.92 10.91
N ARG A 208 -6.55 -25.69 11.24
CA ARG A 208 -7.88 -25.15 10.87
C ARG A 208 -7.95 -24.64 9.44
N ALA A 209 -6.84 -24.66 8.70
CA ALA A 209 -6.73 -24.17 7.33
C ALA A 209 -7.24 -22.73 7.19
N ILE A 210 -6.76 -21.83 8.06
CA ILE A 210 -7.19 -20.42 8.06
C ILE A 210 -6.51 -19.65 6.93
N VAL A 211 -7.32 -18.97 6.12
CA VAL A 211 -6.90 -17.91 5.20
C VAL A 211 -7.10 -16.57 5.89
N THR A 212 -6.01 -15.85 6.11
CA THR A 212 -6.02 -14.57 6.83
C THR A 212 -6.36 -13.38 5.93
N GLY A 213 -6.04 -13.48 4.63
CA GLY A 213 -6.14 -12.39 3.67
C GLY A 213 -4.90 -11.47 3.63
N ALA A 214 -3.82 -11.82 4.33
CA ALA A 214 -2.56 -11.07 4.36
C ALA A 214 -1.74 -11.25 3.05
N ILE A 215 -2.34 -10.95 1.90
CA ILE A 215 -1.83 -11.32 0.56
C ILE A 215 -1.00 -10.22 -0.14
N HIS A 216 -0.82 -9.05 0.47
CA HIS A 216 -0.18 -7.92 -0.20
C HIS A 216 1.31 -8.20 -0.38
N ARG A 217 1.80 -8.13 -1.63
CA ARG A 217 3.19 -8.49 -1.94
C ARG A 217 4.19 -7.35 -1.69
N ALA A 218 3.74 -6.09 -1.63
CA ALA A 218 4.63 -4.92 -1.55
C ALA A 218 4.50 -4.08 -0.27
N GLU A 219 3.51 -4.39 0.59
CA GLU A 219 3.20 -3.57 1.77
C GLU A 219 2.94 -4.47 2.97
N GLY A 220 3.99 -4.79 3.73
CA GLY A 220 3.87 -5.65 4.90
C GLY A 220 3.03 -5.03 6.01
N LEU A 221 3.00 -3.69 6.10
CA LEU A 221 2.15 -2.99 7.06
C LEU A 221 0.66 -3.20 6.78
N TRP A 222 0.28 -3.37 5.50
CA TRP A 222 -1.08 -3.71 5.14
C TRP A 222 -1.44 -5.12 5.64
N ASN A 223 -0.57 -6.09 5.39
CA ASN A 223 -0.72 -7.46 5.88
C ASN A 223 -0.81 -7.50 7.41
N GLN A 224 0.06 -6.76 8.10
CA GLN A 224 0.03 -6.60 9.55
C GLN A 224 -1.34 -6.11 10.04
N ARG A 225 -1.92 -5.10 9.39
CA ARG A 225 -3.25 -4.58 9.74
C ARG A 225 -4.39 -5.56 9.46
N ILE A 226 -4.24 -6.47 8.51
CA ILE A 226 -5.20 -7.56 8.30
C ILE A 226 -5.13 -8.55 9.47
N ILE A 227 -3.93 -8.98 9.86
CA ILE A 227 -3.72 -9.87 10.99
C ILE A 227 -4.26 -9.24 12.29
N GLU A 228 -4.01 -7.96 12.52
CA GLU A 228 -4.46 -7.24 13.72
C GLU A 228 -5.98 -7.19 13.91
N ARG A 229 -6.76 -7.42 12.85
CA ARG A 229 -8.24 -7.49 12.91
C ARG A 229 -8.75 -8.85 13.37
N ILE A 230 -7.90 -9.86 13.48
CA ILE A 230 -8.26 -11.19 13.94
C ILE A 230 -8.28 -11.20 15.46
N ASP A 231 -9.36 -11.70 16.06
CA ASP A 231 -9.46 -11.83 17.51
C ASP A 231 -8.37 -12.76 18.05
N GLY A 232 -7.58 -12.28 19.02
CA GLY A 232 -6.45 -13.02 19.59
C GLY A 232 -5.28 -13.19 18.62
N TRP A 233 -5.09 -12.27 17.66
CA TRP A 233 -4.03 -12.39 16.66
C TRP A 233 -2.62 -12.50 17.25
N ARG A 234 -2.37 -11.89 18.42
CA ARG A 234 -1.04 -11.90 19.06
C ARG A 234 -0.62 -13.30 19.49
N GLU A 235 -1.58 -14.11 19.88
CA GLU A 235 -1.38 -15.51 20.27
C GLU A 235 -1.34 -16.44 19.05
N LYS A 236 -2.06 -16.07 17.98
CA LYS A 236 -2.26 -16.87 16.76
C LYS A 236 -1.18 -16.70 15.68
N TYR A 237 -0.54 -15.54 15.62
CA TYR A 237 0.41 -15.18 14.55
C TYR A 237 1.73 -14.64 15.14
N PRO A 238 2.60 -15.52 15.67
CA PRO A 238 3.76 -15.12 16.48
C PRO A 238 4.77 -14.22 15.75
N ALA A 239 5.02 -14.46 14.46
CA ALA A 239 5.90 -13.61 13.64
C ALA A 239 5.44 -12.14 13.61
N PHE A 240 4.15 -11.92 13.32
CA PHE A 240 3.53 -10.59 13.31
C PHE A 240 3.53 -9.97 14.72
N ALA A 241 3.21 -10.77 15.73
CA ALA A 241 3.14 -10.31 17.11
C ALA A 241 4.51 -9.80 17.61
N TRP A 242 5.57 -10.51 17.25
CA TRP A 242 6.94 -10.13 17.60
C TRP A 242 7.38 -8.85 16.90
N CYS A 243 7.04 -8.67 15.61
CA CYS A 243 7.31 -7.43 14.90
C CYS A 243 6.63 -6.24 15.60
N ALA A 244 5.33 -6.33 15.87
CA ALA A 244 4.59 -5.27 16.55
C ALA A 244 5.09 -4.98 17.98
N ALA A 245 5.67 -5.97 18.66
CA ALA A 245 6.23 -5.79 20.00
C ALA A 245 7.50 -4.91 20.02
N GLN A 246 8.12 -4.64 18.86
CA GLN A 246 9.26 -3.73 18.77
C GLN A 246 8.87 -2.25 18.88
N GLY A 247 7.57 -1.94 18.80
CA GLY A 247 7.01 -0.60 18.93
C GLY A 247 6.10 -0.22 17.77
N ASP A 248 5.52 0.97 17.84
CA ASP A 248 4.53 1.42 16.86
C ASP A 248 5.11 1.49 15.44
N GLY A 249 4.36 0.89 14.51
CA GLY A 249 4.69 0.86 13.09
C GLY A 249 5.71 -0.19 12.66
N TRP A 250 6.19 -1.06 13.56
CA TRP A 250 6.98 -2.23 13.17
C TRP A 250 6.08 -3.36 12.66
N TYR A 251 6.48 -4.00 11.55
CA TYR A 251 5.70 -5.05 10.91
C TYR A 251 6.61 -6.10 10.25
N LEU A 252 6.01 -7.26 9.94
CA LEU A 252 6.65 -8.30 9.12
C LEU A 252 6.62 -7.85 7.64
N PRO A 253 7.77 -7.66 6.97
CA PRO A 253 7.84 -7.15 5.59
C PRO A 253 7.08 -8.03 4.60
N ALA A 254 6.46 -7.43 3.58
CA ALA A 254 5.93 -8.18 2.45
C ALA A 254 7.05 -8.66 1.53
N ILE A 255 6.75 -9.60 0.62
CA ILE A 255 7.77 -10.31 -0.15
C ILE A 255 8.67 -9.40 -0.99
N GLU A 256 8.12 -8.34 -1.60
CA GLU A 256 8.92 -7.40 -2.39
C GLU A 256 9.83 -6.54 -1.50
N GLU A 257 9.43 -6.26 -0.24
CA GLU A 257 10.28 -5.58 0.74
C GLU A 257 11.43 -6.49 1.20
N VAL A 258 11.14 -7.78 1.43
CA VAL A 258 12.14 -8.80 1.74
C VAL A 258 13.16 -8.90 0.60
N LYS A 259 12.71 -8.91 -0.66
CA LYS A 259 13.60 -8.96 -1.83
C LYS A 259 14.50 -7.74 -1.96
N ILE A 260 13.98 -6.53 -1.71
CA ILE A 260 14.80 -5.32 -1.69
C ILE A 260 15.88 -5.44 -0.62
N LEU A 261 15.54 -5.94 0.57
CA LEU A 261 16.48 -6.07 1.67
C LEU A 261 17.53 -7.17 1.44
N LEU A 262 17.11 -8.33 0.92
CA LEU A 262 17.93 -9.55 0.87
C LEU A 262 18.58 -9.83 -0.49
N LEU A 263 17.85 -9.60 -1.59
CA LEU A 263 18.29 -9.99 -2.93
C LEU A 263 18.92 -8.84 -3.72
N ASN A 264 18.69 -7.59 -3.32
CA ASN A 264 19.47 -6.48 -3.84
C ASN A 264 20.85 -6.45 -3.16
N LYS A 265 21.85 -7.01 -3.84
CA LYS A 265 23.22 -7.14 -3.33
C LYS A 265 23.80 -5.83 -2.80
N THR A 266 23.54 -4.70 -3.46
CA THR A 266 24.06 -3.40 -3.02
C THR A 266 23.44 -2.95 -1.71
N VAL A 267 22.11 -3.09 -1.57
CA VAL A 267 21.38 -2.78 -0.33
C VAL A 267 21.83 -3.74 0.77
N HIS A 268 21.79 -5.05 0.52
CA HIS A 268 22.15 -6.09 1.47
C HIS A 268 23.56 -5.90 2.05
N ASP A 269 24.57 -5.70 1.20
CA ASP A 269 25.96 -5.54 1.64
C ASP A 269 26.15 -4.27 2.49
N VAL A 270 25.48 -3.17 2.12
CA VAL A 270 25.53 -1.90 2.85
C VAL A 270 24.83 -2.02 4.21
N VAL A 271 23.65 -2.63 4.24
CA VAL A 271 22.86 -2.83 5.45
C VAL A 271 23.61 -3.73 6.44
N ASN A 272 24.19 -4.84 5.98
CA ASN A 272 24.96 -5.75 6.84
C ASN A 272 26.19 -5.09 7.46
N ARG A 273 26.95 -4.32 6.69
CA ARG A 273 28.07 -3.54 7.24
C ARG A 273 27.64 -2.62 8.37
N THR A 274 26.48 -1.97 8.23
CA THR A 274 25.96 -1.11 9.29
C THR A 274 25.42 -1.92 10.47
N LEU A 275 24.69 -3.02 10.25
CA LEU A 275 24.22 -3.92 11.31
C LEU A 275 25.39 -4.38 12.19
N GLU A 276 26.46 -4.91 11.58
CA GLU A 276 27.67 -5.32 12.30
C GLU A 276 28.30 -4.16 13.07
N ARG A 277 28.44 -3.00 12.42
CA ARG A 277 29.06 -1.80 13.03
C ARG A 277 28.29 -1.30 14.25
N VAL A 278 26.96 -1.46 14.29
CA VAL A 278 26.12 -1.01 15.41
C VAL A 278 25.81 -2.13 16.42
N GLY A 279 26.42 -3.31 16.25
CA GLY A 279 26.21 -4.47 17.13
C GLY A 279 24.87 -5.18 16.94
N GLY A 280 24.22 -5.01 15.79
CA GLY A 280 23.06 -5.77 15.37
C GLY A 280 23.44 -7.13 14.77
N VAL A 281 22.43 -7.98 14.57
CA VAL A 281 22.58 -9.27 13.89
C VAL A 281 22.58 -9.04 12.39
N ALA A 282 23.67 -9.41 11.71
CA ALA A 282 23.77 -9.36 10.26
C ALA A 282 22.73 -10.29 9.61
N LEU A 283 22.15 -9.85 8.50
CA LEU A 283 21.32 -10.67 7.64
C LEU A 283 22.24 -11.74 7.05
N SER A 284 22.12 -12.97 7.54
CA SER A 284 23.09 -14.03 7.28
C SER A 284 23.31 -14.29 5.78
N ALA A 285 24.57 -14.22 5.34
CA ALA A 285 25.05 -14.78 4.07
C ALA A 285 26.12 -15.87 4.31
N GLY A 286 25.85 -16.81 5.24
CA GLY A 286 26.83 -17.80 5.67
C GLY A 286 26.22 -19.17 5.98
N GLY A 287 26.09 -20.02 4.96
CA GLY A 287 25.71 -21.44 5.09
C GLY A 287 24.32 -21.78 4.55
N THR A 288 24.16 -21.73 3.24
CA THR A 288 23.15 -22.37 2.35
C THR A 288 21.64 -22.37 2.66
N GLU A 289 21.13 -22.02 3.84
CA GLU A 289 19.69 -22.20 4.16
C GLU A 289 19.13 -21.11 5.09
N ALA A 290 19.53 -19.85 4.93
CA ALA A 290 18.88 -18.76 5.67
C ALA A 290 17.56 -18.38 4.98
N TRP A 291 16.44 -18.62 5.67
CA TRP A 291 15.09 -18.39 5.18
C TRP A 291 14.47 -17.24 5.96
N TYR A 292 13.91 -16.27 5.24
CA TYR A 292 13.27 -15.11 5.87
C TYR A 292 11.81 -15.06 5.52
N TRP A 293 10.97 -15.04 6.56
CA TRP A 293 9.54 -14.86 6.38
C TRP A 293 9.23 -13.53 5.70
N SER A 294 8.30 -13.56 4.77
CA SER A 294 7.47 -12.41 4.45
C SER A 294 6.10 -12.53 5.11
N SER A 295 5.38 -11.42 5.20
CA SER A 295 3.98 -11.40 5.63
C SER A 295 3.00 -11.83 4.55
N THR A 296 3.48 -12.20 3.36
CA THR A 296 2.64 -12.50 2.20
C THR A 296 2.09 -13.91 2.28
N GLU A 297 0.80 -14.04 2.53
CA GLU A 297 0.07 -15.31 2.49
C GLU A 297 -0.13 -15.78 1.04
N VAL A 298 -0.03 -17.11 0.82
CA VAL A 298 -0.31 -17.75 -0.48
C VAL A 298 -1.71 -18.37 -0.46
N ASP A 299 -1.97 -19.24 0.51
CA ASP A 299 -3.21 -19.99 0.69
C ASP A 299 -3.40 -20.33 2.18
N GLU A 300 -4.32 -21.24 2.52
CA GLU A 300 -4.58 -21.66 3.91
C GLU A 300 -3.37 -22.29 4.64
N TYR A 301 -2.43 -22.90 3.93
CA TYR A 301 -1.31 -23.64 4.51
C TYR A 301 0.02 -22.92 4.34
N CYS A 302 0.20 -22.15 3.27
CA CYS A 302 1.47 -21.54 2.92
C CYS A 302 1.50 -20.02 3.14
N ALA A 303 2.69 -19.53 3.51
CA ALA A 303 3.10 -18.15 3.32
C ALA A 303 4.42 -18.11 2.53
N VAL A 304 4.76 -16.94 1.99
CA VAL A 304 5.97 -16.76 1.20
C VAL A 304 7.16 -16.44 2.11
N ASP A 305 8.24 -17.17 1.94
CA ASP A 305 9.57 -16.82 2.43
C ASP A 305 10.56 -16.60 1.27
N VAL A 306 11.77 -16.17 1.60
CA VAL A 306 12.89 -16.08 0.65
C VAL A 306 14.05 -16.92 1.16
N ILE A 307 14.51 -17.83 0.30
CA ILE A 307 15.74 -18.58 0.52
C ILE A 307 16.90 -17.78 -0.06
N LEU A 308 17.77 -17.23 0.81
CA LEU A 308 18.90 -16.40 0.38
C LEU A 308 19.90 -17.12 -0.53
N ALA A 309 20.04 -18.43 -0.40
CA ALA A 309 21.04 -19.20 -1.15
C ALA A 309 20.72 -19.31 -2.66
N CYS A 310 19.45 -19.41 -3.02
CA CYS A 310 18.99 -19.46 -4.42
C CYS A 310 18.27 -18.19 -4.88
N GLY A 311 17.87 -17.32 -3.95
CA GLY A 311 17.10 -16.11 -4.24
C GLY A 311 15.66 -16.40 -4.71
N GLU A 312 15.17 -17.61 -4.45
CA GLU A 312 13.83 -18.04 -4.84
C GLU A 312 12.82 -17.72 -3.73
N GLU A 313 11.61 -17.38 -4.16
CA GLU A 313 10.44 -17.35 -3.29
C GLU A 313 9.97 -18.79 -3.09
N CYS A 314 9.70 -19.19 -1.85
CA CYS A 314 9.15 -20.52 -1.56
C CYS A 314 7.80 -20.41 -0.83
N CYS A 315 6.97 -21.41 -1.07
CA CYS A 315 5.69 -21.63 -0.38
C CYS A 315 6.02 -22.50 0.83
N GLU A 316 6.19 -21.87 1.98
CA GLU A 316 6.60 -22.56 3.20
C GLU A 316 5.36 -22.72 4.11
N PRO A 317 5.18 -23.88 4.78
CA PRO A 317 4.08 -24.06 5.71
C PRO A 317 4.07 -22.97 6.78
N LYS A 318 2.91 -22.37 7.06
CA LYS A 318 2.80 -21.27 8.06
C LYS A 318 3.23 -21.68 9.46
N ALA A 319 3.24 -22.97 9.76
CA ALA A 319 3.72 -23.57 11.00
C ALA A 319 5.25 -23.81 11.03
N ALA A 320 5.99 -23.45 9.97
CA ALA A 320 7.45 -23.49 9.94
C ALA A 320 8.07 -22.27 10.64
N ASP A 321 9.32 -22.37 11.09
CA ASP A 321 10.03 -21.35 11.86
C ASP A 321 11.20 -20.60 11.15
N PRO A 322 11.08 -20.19 9.87
CA PRO A 322 12.01 -19.23 9.27
C PRO A 322 12.31 -18.00 10.12
N SER A 323 13.45 -17.36 9.82
CA SER A 323 13.87 -16.13 10.49
C SER A 323 12.91 -14.99 10.19
N VAL A 324 12.49 -14.29 11.25
CA VAL A 324 11.70 -13.07 11.17
C VAL A 324 12.60 -11.86 11.33
N ARG A 325 12.51 -10.95 10.35
CA ARG A 325 13.10 -9.62 10.45
C ARG A 325 12.03 -8.56 10.33
N ALA A 326 11.88 -7.73 11.35
CA ALA A 326 10.89 -6.67 11.33
C ALA A 326 11.41 -5.49 10.50
N VAL A 327 10.51 -4.79 9.83
CA VAL A 327 10.80 -3.54 9.16
C VAL A 327 9.84 -2.46 9.63
N SER A 328 10.17 -1.21 9.35
CA SER A 328 9.29 -0.10 9.66
C SER A 328 9.56 1.10 8.78
N ALA A 329 8.51 1.86 8.44
CA ALA A 329 8.64 3.14 7.76
C ALA A 329 9.07 4.24 8.75
N PHE A 330 9.77 5.26 8.25
CA PHE A 330 10.10 6.46 9.00
C PHE A 330 9.81 7.73 8.19
#